data_AF-A0A267E764-F1
#
_entry.id   AF-A0A267E764-F1
#
_cell.length_a   1.000
_cell.length_b   1.000
_cell.length_c   1.000
_cell.angle_alpha   90.00
_cell.angle_beta   90.00
_cell.angle_gamma   90.00
#
_symmetry.space_group_name_H-M   'P 1'
#
loop_
_entity.id
_entity.type
_entity.pdbx_description
1 polymer ?
#
loop_
_entity_poly.entity_id
_entity_poly.type
_entity_poly.pdbx_seq_one_letter_code
_entity_poly.pdbx_strand_id
1 'polypeptide(L)'
;MELLAQVLLLLLLPLLTAASVQPSCDRLLPHRNLCCSNVSAPGLMVRPASSALKCVLFCAIDAHCVVAEFVSEAAVCVMGTAKDLRQLWLMQDGGNCSSWLSEKMLYSNYSASGPAPQSYSPPLPNACYRLRAWGAAGGSNSGSNAGGRGAFKSASFVLGDAELTVVVGQVGGDSGDSRFGAGGGGGSFVYETATASLLLAAGGGGGAAETSAGSPGVVGPDGTPSAVPDSHQGSGGVAGGGAPAASSTCCGGKGGSGAGWLTGGGAHGGGTSGEGGASRAGGWSGGSSTGQAGRGGFGGGGGGGKKTSSPGGGGGGGGYSGGGASGGGATGGGGGGSFAASEATSVQGATGGNEQPDGRVDIRLLGPASTCA
;
A
#
# COMPACT_ATOMS: atom_id res chain seq x y z
N MET A 1 -61.52 42.59 -13.78
CA MET A 1 -60.54 43.58 -13.26
C MET A 1 -59.86 42.98 -12.04
N GLU A 2 -59.12 41.86 -12.11
CA GLU A 2 -57.96 41.61 -12.97
C GLU A 2 -57.03 42.84 -13.06
N LEU A 3 -55.76 42.63 -12.70
CA LEU A 3 -54.62 43.56 -12.71
C LEU A 3 -54.22 44.39 -11.46
N LEU A 4 -54.78 44.20 -10.26
CA LEU A 4 -54.33 44.99 -9.07
C LEU A 4 -53.91 44.20 -7.82
N ALA A 5 -53.77 42.88 -7.88
CA ALA A 5 -53.24 42.08 -6.76
C ALA A 5 -51.87 41.41 -7.05
N GLN A 6 -51.25 41.69 -8.20
CA GLN A 6 -49.99 41.06 -8.65
C GLN A 6 -48.77 41.98 -8.59
N VAL A 7 -48.85 43.17 -7.99
CA VAL A 7 -47.72 44.14 -7.95
C VAL A 7 -47.34 44.59 -6.53
N LEU A 8 -48.03 44.13 -5.48
CA LEU A 8 -47.74 44.57 -4.09
C LEU A 8 -47.39 43.41 -3.14
N LEU A 9 -46.68 42.40 -3.62
CA LEU A 9 -46.01 41.41 -2.76
C LEU A 9 -44.58 41.10 -3.26
N LEU A 10 -43.90 42.14 -3.73
CA LEU A 10 -42.47 42.13 -4.10
C LEU A 10 -41.64 43.05 -3.17
N LEU A 11 -42.15 43.40 -2.00
CA LEU A 11 -41.52 44.38 -1.09
C LEU A 11 -41.37 43.91 0.38
N LEU A 12 -41.38 42.61 0.67
CA LEU A 12 -41.09 42.08 2.02
C LEU A 12 -40.29 40.76 1.98
N LEU A 13 -39.13 40.75 1.30
CA LEU A 13 -38.06 39.82 1.67
C LEU A 13 -37.15 40.50 2.71
N PRO A 14 -37.23 40.07 3.97
CA PRO A 14 -36.05 39.88 4.79
C PRO A 14 -35.98 38.43 5.28
N LEU A 15 -34.79 37.84 5.13
CA LEU A 15 -34.20 36.87 6.06
C LEU A 15 -35.17 35.83 6.69
N LEU A 16 -35.40 34.71 6.00
CA LEU A 16 -35.65 33.46 6.74
C LEU A 16 -34.31 32.97 7.28
N THR A 17 -34.06 33.37 8.52
CA THR A 17 -33.18 32.68 9.45
C THR A 17 -33.54 31.20 9.49
N ALA A 18 -32.53 30.35 9.54
CA ALA A 18 -32.68 28.93 9.84
C ALA A 18 -33.36 28.80 11.22
N ALA A 19 -34.68 28.64 11.21
CA ALA A 19 -35.40 28.19 12.39
C ALA A 19 -34.98 26.74 12.65
N SER A 20 -34.21 26.54 13.71
CA SER A 20 -33.94 25.23 14.29
C SER A 20 -35.27 24.56 14.64
N VAL A 21 -35.76 23.70 13.75
CA VAL A 21 -36.80 22.74 14.11
C VAL A 21 -36.10 21.68 14.95
N GLN A 22 -36.14 21.84 16.28
CA GLN A 22 -35.91 20.71 17.18
C GLN A 22 -37.10 19.76 17.00
N PRO A 23 -36.90 18.52 16.50
CA PRO A 23 -37.97 17.55 16.56
C PRO A 23 -38.15 17.16 18.04
N SER A 24 -39.27 17.59 18.60
CA SER A 24 -39.81 17.07 19.85
C SER A 24 -39.93 15.55 19.74
N CYS A 25 -39.40 14.85 20.75
CA CYS A 25 -39.47 13.40 20.88
C CYS A 25 -40.92 12.93 21.01
N ASP A 26 -41.54 12.54 19.89
CA ASP A 26 -42.82 11.84 19.94
C ASP A 26 -42.64 10.33 20.03
N ARG A 27 -43.30 9.77 21.05
CA ARG A 27 -43.29 8.39 21.49
C ARG A 27 -43.66 7.41 20.36
N LEU A 28 -42.72 6.55 19.97
CA LEU A 28 -43.01 5.28 19.30
C LEU A 28 -42.62 4.12 20.23
N LEU A 29 -43.64 3.61 20.93
CA LEU A 29 -43.74 2.33 21.66
C LEU A 29 -42.92 2.14 22.97
N PRO A 30 -43.46 1.37 23.93
CA PRO A 30 -42.93 1.26 25.29
C PRO A 30 -41.79 0.22 25.33
N HIS A 31 -40.72 0.55 26.03
CA HIS A 31 -39.53 -0.29 26.27
C HIS A 31 -38.49 -0.35 25.14
N ARG A 32 -37.89 0.80 24.80
CA ARG A 32 -36.43 1.00 24.66
C ARG A 32 -36.15 2.45 24.26
N ASN A 33 -35.40 3.17 25.10
CA ASN A 33 -35.08 4.58 24.89
C ASN A 33 -34.15 4.75 23.68
N LEU A 34 -34.64 5.42 22.63
CA LEU A 34 -33.84 5.89 21.48
C LEU A 34 -33.28 7.30 21.75
N CYS A 35 -32.74 7.52 22.96
CA CYS A 35 -32.21 8.80 23.39
C CYS A 35 -30.86 8.58 24.07
N CYS A 36 -29.78 8.53 23.27
CA CYS A 36 -28.56 9.19 23.71
C CYS A 36 -28.80 10.68 23.45
N SER A 37 -29.22 11.39 24.48
CA SER A 37 -29.43 12.83 24.46
C SER A 37 -28.17 13.54 23.95
N ASN A 38 -28.33 14.38 22.93
CA ASN A 38 -27.31 15.26 22.31
C ASN A 38 -26.37 14.64 21.25
N VAL A 39 -26.92 13.99 20.22
CA VAL A 39 -26.18 13.84 18.96
C VAL A 39 -26.35 15.12 18.12
N SER A 40 -25.56 16.13 18.44
CA SER A 40 -25.17 17.17 17.50
C SER A 40 -23.66 17.08 17.27
N ALA A 41 -23.23 16.01 16.61
CA ALA A 41 -21.88 15.93 16.07
C ALA A 41 -21.91 16.58 14.67
N PRO A 42 -21.28 17.74 14.46
CA PRO A 42 -21.25 18.42 13.16
C PRO A 42 -20.39 17.59 12.19
N GLY A 43 -20.96 16.56 11.57
CA GLY A 43 -20.27 15.66 10.65
C GLY A 43 -20.96 14.32 10.40
N LEU A 44 -21.84 13.87 11.31
CA LEU A 44 -22.56 12.61 11.15
C LEU A 44 -23.80 12.78 10.28
N MET A 45 -23.86 12.06 9.16
CA MET A 45 -24.98 12.08 8.23
C MET A 45 -25.87 10.86 8.45
N VAL A 46 -27.16 11.10 8.69
CA VAL A 46 -28.17 10.03 8.82
C VAL A 46 -29.11 10.07 7.63
N ARG A 47 -29.21 8.97 6.87
CA ARG A 47 -30.08 8.85 5.70
C ARG A 47 -30.94 7.59 5.78
N PRO A 48 -32.21 7.62 5.34
CA PRO A 48 -32.99 6.40 5.17
C PRO A 48 -32.31 5.43 4.20
N ALA A 49 -32.20 4.16 4.58
CA ALA A 49 -31.67 3.10 3.72
C ALA A 49 -32.51 1.85 3.87
N SER A 50 -32.78 1.15 2.76
CA SER A 50 -33.55 -0.09 2.81
C SER A 50 -32.66 -1.33 2.98
N SER A 51 -31.34 -1.16 3.01
CA SER A 51 -30.37 -2.25 3.17
C SER A 51 -28.98 -1.71 3.50
N ALA A 52 -28.13 -2.58 4.04
CA ALA A 52 -26.71 -2.30 4.24
C ALA A 52 -25.99 -1.96 2.93
N LEU A 53 -26.36 -2.62 1.83
CA LEU A 53 -25.78 -2.33 0.50
C LEU A 53 -26.08 -0.91 0.03
N LYS A 54 -27.32 -0.42 0.25
CA LYS A 54 -27.68 0.98 -0.03
C LYS A 54 -26.91 1.95 0.86
N CYS A 55 -26.70 1.58 2.12
CA CYS A 55 -25.94 2.41 3.07
C CYS A 55 -24.47 2.55 2.63
N VAL A 56 -23.83 1.44 2.25
CA VAL A 56 -22.47 1.45 1.71
C VAL A 56 -22.40 2.23 0.40
N LEU A 57 -23.42 2.12 -0.46
CA LEU A 57 -23.49 2.89 -1.70
C LEU A 57 -23.58 4.40 -1.42
N PHE A 58 -24.37 4.82 -0.43
CA PHE A 58 -24.44 6.23 -0.05
C PHE A 58 -23.09 6.76 0.45
N CYS A 59 -22.35 5.95 1.19
CA CYS A 59 -21.01 6.32 1.64
C CYS A 59 -19.99 6.36 0.50
N ALA A 60 -20.05 5.41 -0.42
CA ALA A 60 -19.16 5.39 -1.59
C ALA A 60 -19.35 6.58 -2.54
N ILE A 61 -20.55 7.19 -2.54
CA ILE A 61 -20.87 8.37 -3.34
C ILE A 61 -20.45 9.67 -2.61
N ASP A 62 -20.26 9.61 -1.29
CA ASP A 62 -19.94 10.76 -0.48
C ASP A 62 -18.42 10.87 -0.27
N ALA A 63 -17.81 11.92 -0.84
CA ALA A 63 -16.37 12.14 -0.77
C ALA A 63 -15.84 12.38 0.66
N HIS A 64 -16.72 12.61 1.64
CA HIS A 64 -16.38 12.81 3.04
C HIS A 64 -16.75 11.61 3.91
N CYS A 65 -17.38 10.57 3.35
CA CYS A 65 -17.71 9.37 4.09
C CYS A 65 -16.54 8.38 4.08
N VAL A 66 -16.04 8.09 5.28
CA VAL A 66 -15.04 7.05 5.53
C VAL A 66 -15.68 5.80 6.10
N VAL A 67 -16.84 5.93 6.76
CA VAL A 67 -17.53 4.87 7.48
C VAL A 67 -19.03 4.98 7.31
N ALA A 68 -19.68 3.83 7.11
CA ALA A 68 -21.13 3.71 7.05
C ALA A 68 -21.62 2.56 7.92
N GLU A 69 -22.72 2.79 8.63
CA GLU A 69 -23.41 1.80 9.44
C GLU A 69 -24.90 1.78 9.11
N PHE A 70 -25.43 0.59 8.79
CA PHE A 70 -26.86 0.42 8.55
C PHE A 70 -27.56 -0.14 9.79
N VAL A 71 -28.46 0.66 10.35
CA VAL A 71 -29.32 0.31 11.46
C VAL A 71 -30.62 -0.28 10.91
N SER A 72 -30.69 -1.61 10.85
CA SER A 72 -31.83 -2.33 10.25
C SER A 72 -33.15 -2.11 10.99
N GLU A 73 -33.11 -1.93 12.31
CA GLU A 73 -34.29 -1.72 13.15
C GLU A 73 -34.99 -0.38 12.86
N ALA A 74 -34.21 0.63 12.47
CA ALA A 74 -34.70 1.97 12.15
C ALA A 74 -34.71 2.26 10.63
N ALA A 75 -34.25 1.31 9.80
CA ALA A 75 -34.05 1.50 8.36
C ALA A 75 -33.27 2.78 8.01
N VAL A 76 -32.22 3.07 8.78
CA VAL A 76 -31.35 4.24 8.59
C VAL A 76 -29.90 3.84 8.38
N CYS A 77 -29.19 4.66 7.65
CA CYS A 77 -27.77 4.61 7.40
C CYS A 77 -27.11 5.80 8.09
N VAL A 78 -26.15 5.52 8.95
CA VAL A 78 -25.32 6.49 9.64
C VAL A 78 -23.98 6.52 8.94
N MET A 79 -23.51 7.70 8.53
CA MET A 79 -22.29 7.88 7.75
C MET A 79 -21.45 8.98 8.36
N GLY A 80 -20.12 8.85 8.29
CA GLY A 80 -19.21 9.86 8.83
C GLY A 80 -17.75 9.63 8.50
N THR A 81 -16.90 10.48 9.06
CA THR A 81 -15.44 10.46 8.96
C THR A 81 -14.81 9.53 10.00
N ALA A 82 -13.51 9.25 9.87
CA ALA A 82 -12.74 8.51 10.89
C ALA A 82 -12.74 9.20 12.27
N LYS A 83 -12.94 10.52 12.33
CA LYS A 83 -13.06 11.27 13.60
C LYS A 83 -14.40 11.01 14.29
N ASP A 84 -15.44 10.73 13.50
CA ASP A 84 -16.80 10.46 13.99
C ASP A 84 -16.90 9.06 14.63
N LEU A 85 -16.08 8.10 14.18
CA LEU A 85 -15.90 6.78 14.83
C LEU A 85 -15.46 6.89 16.29
N ARG A 86 -14.57 7.84 16.60
CA ARG A 86 -14.03 8.02 17.96
C ARG A 86 -15.09 8.53 18.93
N GLN A 87 -16.06 9.30 18.45
CA GLN A 87 -17.20 9.78 19.26
C GLN A 87 -18.26 8.70 19.48
N LEU A 88 -18.50 7.83 18.49
CA LEU A 88 -19.35 6.65 18.66
C LEU A 88 -18.84 5.74 19.79
N TRP A 89 -17.52 5.56 19.92
CA TRP A 89 -16.91 4.74 20.97
C TRP A 89 -16.90 5.39 22.35
N LEU A 90 -16.64 6.70 22.47
CA LEU A 90 -16.68 7.41 23.78
C LEU A 90 -18.07 7.36 24.44
N MET A 91 -19.14 7.18 23.65
CA MET A 91 -20.50 7.04 24.18
C MET A 91 -20.83 5.62 24.68
N GLN A 92 -19.97 4.62 24.42
CA GLN A 92 -20.19 3.22 24.80
C GLN A 92 -19.80 2.92 26.26
N ASP A 93 -18.87 3.69 26.84
CA ASP A 93 -18.41 3.53 28.23
C ASP A 93 -19.34 4.19 29.28
N GLY A 94 -20.37 4.94 28.84
CA GLY A 94 -21.24 5.74 29.72
C GLY A 94 -22.67 5.21 29.95
N GLY A 95 -23.09 4.13 29.29
CA GLY A 95 -24.43 3.59 29.51
C GLY A 95 -24.84 2.48 28.54
N ASN A 96 -24.97 1.25 29.05
CA ASN A 96 -25.72 0.09 28.52
C ASN A 96 -25.91 -0.11 27.00
N CYS A 97 -24.99 0.34 26.15
CA CYS A 97 -24.91 -0.01 24.72
C CYS A 97 -23.81 -1.07 24.46
N SER A 98 -23.62 -1.99 25.41
CA SER A 98 -22.60 -3.03 25.36
C SER A 98 -22.92 -4.20 24.41
N SER A 99 -24.11 -4.23 23.78
CA SER A 99 -24.54 -5.33 22.90
C SER A 99 -24.52 -5.01 21.39
N TRP A 100 -24.02 -3.84 20.97
CA TRP A 100 -24.12 -3.40 19.56
C TRP A 100 -22.91 -3.75 18.66
N LEU A 101 -21.84 -4.33 19.20
CA LEU A 101 -20.63 -4.68 18.42
C LEU A 101 -20.29 -6.18 18.39
N SER A 102 -21.25 -7.07 18.66
CA SER A 102 -21.09 -8.46 18.25
C SER A 102 -21.40 -8.58 16.75
N GLU A 103 -20.35 -8.75 15.94
CA GLU A 103 -20.35 -9.35 14.58
C GLU A 103 -20.47 -8.49 13.30
N LYS A 104 -20.40 -7.15 13.28
CA LYS A 104 -20.56 -6.42 12.00
C LYS A 104 -19.40 -5.53 11.55
N MET A 105 -18.81 -5.98 10.43
CA MET A 105 -17.76 -5.39 9.58
C MET A 105 -17.69 -3.85 9.58
N LEU A 106 -16.62 -3.31 10.15
CA LEU A 106 -16.15 -1.97 9.83
C LEU A 106 -15.26 -2.05 8.58
N TYR A 107 -15.74 -1.50 7.46
CA TYR A 107 -14.95 -1.36 6.23
C TYR A 107 -14.15 -0.05 6.28
N SER A 108 -12.84 -0.14 6.48
CA SER A 108 -11.88 0.88 6.05
C SER A 108 -10.91 0.17 5.12
N ASN A 109 -10.97 0.49 3.82
CA ASN A 109 -9.98 0.05 2.85
C ASN A 109 -9.03 1.22 2.62
N TYR A 110 -7.83 1.14 3.18
CA TYR A 110 -6.75 2.05 2.82
C TYR A 110 -5.96 1.43 1.67
N SER A 111 -5.88 2.14 0.54
CA SER A 111 -5.07 1.75 -0.63
C SER A 111 -4.08 2.86 -0.93
N ALA A 112 -2.78 2.58 -0.83
CA ALA A 112 -1.71 3.53 -1.12
C ALA A 112 -1.11 3.30 -2.52
N SER A 113 -0.65 4.38 -3.16
CA SER A 113 0.21 4.38 -4.36
C SER A 113 1.07 5.64 -4.42
N GLY A 114 2.23 5.58 -5.11
CA GLY A 114 3.13 6.72 -5.32
C GLY A 114 4.44 6.68 -4.53
N PRO A 115 5.45 7.51 -4.92
CA PRO A 115 6.84 7.36 -4.50
C PRO A 115 7.17 8.06 -3.16
N ALA A 116 6.28 7.95 -2.18
CA ALA A 116 6.49 8.52 -0.85
C ALA A 116 5.88 7.62 0.23
N PRO A 117 6.53 7.52 1.41
CA PRO A 117 5.90 6.87 2.56
C PRO A 117 4.63 7.62 2.96
N GLN A 118 3.60 6.87 3.34
CA GLN A 118 2.29 7.38 3.72
C GLN A 118 1.96 6.94 5.15
N SER A 119 1.35 7.82 5.93
CA SER A 119 0.89 7.50 7.29
C SER A 119 -0.50 6.89 7.27
N TYR A 120 -0.71 5.88 8.12
CA TYR A 120 -2.00 5.27 8.39
C TYR A 120 -2.20 5.10 9.90
N SER A 121 -3.29 5.65 10.43
CA SER A 121 -3.70 5.40 11.82
C SER A 121 -4.85 4.39 11.84
N PRO A 122 -4.68 3.21 12.47
CA PRO A 122 -5.77 2.27 12.66
C PRO A 122 -6.95 2.95 13.38
N PRO A 123 -8.18 2.86 12.84
CA PRO A 123 -9.32 3.52 13.44
C PRO A 123 -9.78 2.89 14.76
N LEU A 124 -9.45 1.63 15.01
CA LEU A 124 -9.80 0.91 16.24
C LEU A 124 -8.57 0.24 16.85
N PRO A 125 -8.24 0.52 18.11
CA PRO A 125 -7.22 -0.23 18.82
C PRO A 125 -7.72 -1.65 19.15
N ASN A 126 -6.78 -2.58 19.29
CA ASN A 126 -7.03 -3.97 19.66
C ASN A 126 -8.05 -4.67 18.74
N ALA A 127 -7.98 -4.36 17.45
CA ALA A 127 -8.84 -4.93 16.43
C ALA A 127 -8.03 -5.75 15.42
N CYS A 128 -8.68 -6.69 14.75
CA CYS A 128 -8.06 -7.55 13.77
C CYS A 128 -8.04 -6.87 12.39
N TYR A 129 -6.85 -6.70 11.82
CA TYR A 129 -6.64 -6.11 10.51
C TYR A 129 -5.97 -7.09 9.56
N ARG A 130 -6.46 -7.13 8.32
CA ARG A 130 -5.81 -7.80 7.19
C ARG A 130 -4.93 -6.80 6.46
N LEU A 131 -3.63 -7.06 6.47
CA LEU A 131 -2.64 -6.34 5.69
C LEU A 131 -2.35 -7.15 4.43
N ARG A 132 -2.32 -6.49 3.27
CA ARG A 132 -1.96 -7.09 1.99
C ARG A 132 -0.98 -6.15 1.30
N ALA A 133 0.11 -6.69 0.79
CA ALA A 133 1.12 -5.94 0.07
C ALA A 133 1.47 -6.65 -1.23
N TRP A 134 1.71 -5.85 -2.26
CA TRP A 134 2.20 -6.27 -3.56
C TRP A 134 3.45 -5.48 -3.89
N GLY A 135 4.55 -6.16 -4.20
CA GLY A 135 5.75 -5.52 -4.72
C GLY A 135 5.56 -5.09 -6.17
N ALA A 136 6.33 -4.12 -6.64
CA ALA A 136 6.27 -3.66 -8.02
C ALA A 136 7.02 -4.58 -8.97
N ALA A 137 6.69 -4.50 -10.26
CA ALA A 137 7.43 -5.17 -11.32
C ALA A 137 8.76 -4.48 -11.62
N GLY A 138 9.74 -5.24 -12.10
CA GLY A 138 10.92 -4.66 -12.74
C GLY A 138 10.60 -4.08 -14.12
N GLY A 139 11.48 -3.21 -14.60
CA GLY A 139 11.41 -2.67 -15.95
C GLY A 139 11.73 -3.72 -17.01
N SER A 140 11.21 -3.49 -18.20
CA SER A 140 11.41 -4.31 -19.39
C SER A 140 12.61 -3.83 -20.21
N ASN A 141 13.23 -4.77 -20.90
CA ASN A 141 14.24 -4.47 -21.91
C ASN A 141 13.54 -4.12 -23.24
N SER A 142 14.01 -3.11 -23.96
CA SER A 142 13.34 -2.63 -25.18
C SER A 142 13.41 -3.60 -26.35
N GLY A 143 14.23 -4.65 -26.28
CA GLY A 143 14.36 -5.66 -27.33
C GLY A 143 13.28 -6.74 -27.29
N SER A 144 12.97 -7.29 -26.11
CA SER A 144 12.03 -8.43 -25.99
C SER A 144 11.71 -8.94 -24.58
N ASN A 145 12.58 -8.72 -23.59
CA ASN A 145 12.41 -9.33 -22.26
C ASN A 145 11.64 -8.46 -21.28
N ALA A 146 10.66 -9.07 -20.60
CA ALA A 146 9.90 -8.41 -19.55
C ALA A 146 10.64 -8.43 -18.21
N GLY A 147 10.44 -7.39 -17.39
CA GLY A 147 10.85 -7.41 -16.00
C GLY A 147 10.09 -8.45 -15.19
N GLY A 148 10.68 -8.89 -14.08
CA GLY A 148 10.03 -9.80 -13.15
C GLY A 148 8.84 -9.14 -12.49
N ARG A 149 7.77 -9.90 -12.24
CA ARG A 149 6.62 -9.42 -11.46
C ARG A 149 6.95 -9.35 -9.98
N GLY A 150 6.35 -8.41 -9.25
CA GLY A 150 6.47 -8.37 -7.80
C GLY A 150 5.67 -9.46 -7.09
N ALA A 151 6.07 -9.80 -5.87
CA ALA A 151 5.39 -10.76 -5.02
C ALA A 151 4.09 -10.19 -4.44
N PHE A 152 3.21 -11.10 -4.02
CA PHE A 152 2.08 -10.81 -3.14
C PHE A 152 2.33 -11.42 -1.76
N LYS A 153 2.05 -10.66 -0.70
CA LYS A 153 2.06 -11.14 0.69
C LYS A 153 0.86 -10.59 1.45
N SER A 154 0.26 -11.40 2.30
CA SER A 154 -0.94 -11.06 3.09
C SER A 154 -0.88 -11.72 4.45
N ALA A 155 -1.30 -11.00 5.48
CA ALA A 155 -1.32 -11.48 6.86
C ALA A 155 -2.33 -10.70 7.70
N SER A 156 -2.82 -11.35 8.75
CA SER A 156 -3.69 -10.74 9.75
C SER A 156 -2.91 -10.37 11.00
N PHE A 157 -3.22 -9.22 11.59
CA PHE A 157 -2.59 -8.70 12.80
C PHE A 157 -3.64 -8.11 13.73
N VAL A 158 -3.46 -8.29 15.04
CA VAL A 158 -4.18 -7.49 16.03
C VAL A 158 -3.39 -6.19 16.20
N LEU A 159 -3.93 -5.08 15.70
CA LEU A 159 -3.26 -3.78 15.77
C LEU A 159 -3.77 -2.96 16.95
N GLY A 160 -2.87 -2.23 17.59
CA GLY A 160 -3.19 -1.19 18.56
C GLY A 160 -3.56 0.14 17.90
N ASP A 161 -3.39 1.22 18.65
CA ASP A 161 -3.54 2.61 18.20
C ASP A 161 -2.25 3.20 17.57
N ALA A 162 -1.21 2.38 17.41
CA ALA A 162 0.05 2.79 16.83
C ALA A 162 -0.12 3.25 15.36
N GLU A 163 0.51 4.38 15.02
CA GLU A 163 0.60 4.83 13.63
C GLU A 163 1.47 3.87 12.82
N LEU A 164 1.00 3.53 11.62
CA LEU A 164 1.72 2.72 10.65
C LEU A 164 2.26 3.61 9.53
N THR A 165 3.46 3.29 9.06
CA THR A 165 3.99 3.79 7.81
C THR A 165 3.79 2.75 6.71
N VAL A 166 3.24 3.20 5.59
CA VAL A 166 3.01 2.41 4.39
C VAL A 166 3.91 2.90 3.27
N VAL A 167 4.66 1.98 2.67
CA VAL A 167 5.54 2.24 1.54
C VAL A 167 5.07 1.39 0.38
N VAL A 168 4.87 2.02 -0.78
CA VAL A 168 4.37 1.34 -1.97
C VAL A 168 5.47 1.32 -3.01
N GLY A 169 5.89 0.12 -3.41
CA GLY A 169 6.89 -0.05 -4.44
C GLY A 169 6.41 0.52 -5.77
N GLN A 170 7.31 1.14 -6.53
CA GLN A 170 7.05 1.59 -7.90
C GLN A 170 7.77 0.71 -8.91
N VAL A 171 7.21 0.66 -10.12
CA VAL A 171 7.80 -0.09 -11.23
C VAL A 171 9.23 0.37 -11.53
N GLY A 172 10.10 -0.56 -11.88
CA GLY A 172 11.43 -0.25 -12.40
C GLY A 172 11.35 0.41 -13.79
N GLY A 173 12.26 1.31 -14.09
CA GLY A 173 12.33 1.95 -15.41
C GLY A 173 12.77 0.96 -16.49
N ASP A 174 12.17 1.07 -17.67
CA ASP A 174 12.57 0.31 -18.85
C ASP A 174 13.93 0.77 -19.39
N SER A 175 14.62 -0.11 -20.12
CA SER A 175 15.80 0.29 -20.90
C SER A 175 15.38 0.91 -22.24
N GLY A 176 16.02 2.00 -22.67
CA GLY A 176 15.80 2.61 -23.99
C GLY A 176 16.62 2.02 -25.14
N ASP A 177 17.60 1.14 -24.86
CA ASP A 177 18.39 0.39 -25.87
C ASP A 177 18.39 -1.08 -25.45
N SER A 178 18.23 -2.00 -26.41
CA SER A 178 18.11 -3.43 -26.15
C SER A 178 19.36 -4.02 -25.51
N ARG A 179 20.50 -3.36 -25.63
CA ARG A 179 21.76 -3.75 -24.99
C ARG A 179 21.88 -3.26 -23.55
N PHE A 180 20.92 -2.50 -23.01
CA PHE A 180 21.00 -1.98 -21.64
C PHE A 180 20.08 -2.74 -20.69
N GLY A 181 20.46 -2.73 -19.41
CA GLY A 181 19.65 -3.31 -18.36
C GLY A 181 18.51 -2.37 -17.97
N ALA A 182 17.37 -2.97 -17.63
CA ALA A 182 16.26 -2.28 -17.00
C ALA A 182 16.44 -2.24 -15.46
N GLY A 183 15.69 -1.36 -14.80
CA GLY A 183 15.72 -1.23 -13.34
C GLY A 183 14.88 -2.29 -12.63
N GLY A 184 15.26 -2.65 -11.42
CA GLY A 184 14.44 -3.49 -10.55
C GLY A 184 13.25 -2.73 -9.98
N GLY A 185 12.14 -3.45 -9.74
CA GLY A 185 10.95 -2.92 -9.08
C GLY A 185 11.16 -2.80 -7.57
N GLY A 186 10.47 -1.86 -6.94
CA GLY A 186 10.54 -1.69 -5.49
C GLY A 186 9.66 -2.65 -4.70
N GLY A 187 10.06 -2.91 -3.45
CA GLY A 187 9.24 -3.61 -2.47
C GLY A 187 8.18 -2.70 -1.86
N SER A 188 7.11 -3.30 -1.35
CA SER A 188 6.07 -2.61 -0.57
C SER A 188 6.14 -3.05 0.89
N PHE A 189 5.95 -2.12 1.82
CA PHE A 189 6.18 -2.33 3.25
C PHE A 189 5.06 -1.73 4.10
N VAL A 190 4.75 -2.38 5.21
CA VAL A 190 3.91 -1.85 6.29
C VAL A 190 4.63 -2.09 7.61
N TYR A 191 4.87 -1.03 8.37
CA TYR A 191 5.58 -1.08 9.64
C TYR A 191 5.07 -0.04 10.63
N GLU A 192 5.27 -0.27 11.92
CA GLU A 192 4.94 0.71 12.96
C GLU A 192 5.88 1.91 12.92
N THR A 193 5.34 3.14 12.85
CA THR A 193 6.14 4.36 12.66
C THR A 193 7.08 4.62 13.84
N ALA A 194 6.60 4.48 15.07
CA ALA A 194 7.36 4.87 16.27
C ALA A 194 8.52 3.92 16.58
N THR A 195 8.30 2.62 16.41
CA THR A 195 9.26 1.55 16.75
C THR A 195 10.08 1.08 15.55
N ALA A 196 9.60 1.38 14.33
CA ALA A 196 10.10 0.80 13.09
C ALA A 196 10.04 -0.73 13.08
N SER A 197 9.03 -1.32 13.72
CA SER A 197 8.79 -2.75 13.68
C SER A 197 8.11 -3.13 12.36
N LEU A 198 8.77 -3.95 11.54
CA LEU A 198 8.22 -4.41 10.27
C LEU A 198 7.09 -5.41 10.51
N LEU A 199 5.92 -5.16 9.93
CA LEU A 199 4.77 -6.08 10.00
C LEU A 199 4.68 -6.94 8.74
N LEU A 200 4.75 -6.31 7.57
CA LEU A 200 4.56 -6.98 6.28
C LEU A 200 5.45 -6.35 5.21
N ALA A 201 6.06 -7.18 4.37
CA ALA A 201 6.75 -6.75 3.17
C ALA A 201 6.45 -7.69 2.01
N ALA A 202 6.32 -7.13 0.80
CA ALA A 202 6.24 -7.87 -0.45
C ALA A 202 7.38 -7.43 -1.37
N GLY A 203 8.18 -8.39 -1.83
CA GLY A 203 9.35 -8.13 -2.68
C GLY A 203 8.98 -7.71 -4.10
N GLY A 204 9.71 -6.76 -4.67
CA GLY A 204 9.63 -6.35 -6.07
C GLY A 204 10.35 -7.31 -7.01
N GLY A 205 10.03 -7.27 -8.29
CA GLY A 205 10.70 -8.07 -9.31
C GLY A 205 12.01 -7.47 -9.81
N GLY A 206 12.90 -8.30 -10.31
CA GLY A 206 14.14 -7.85 -10.95
C GLY A 206 13.91 -7.22 -12.32
N GLY A 207 14.80 -6.33 -12.75
CA GLY A 207 14.79 -5.73 -14.07
C GLY A 207 15.27 -6.70 -15.14
N ALA A 208 14.72 -6.59 -16.35
CA ALA A 208 15.15 -7.37 -17.50
C ALA A 208 16.50 -6.91 -18.09
N ALA A 209 17.06 -7.73 -18.97
CA ALA A 209 18.20 -7.38 -19.80
C ALA A 209 18.11 -8.13 -21.15
N GLU A 210 19.10 -7.94 -22.02
CA GLU A 210 19.04 -8.40 -23.42
C GLU A 210 18.78 -9.91 -23.56
N THR A 211 19.36 -10.76 -22.71
CA THR A 211 19.29 -12.23 -22.89
C THR A 211 18.32 -12.91 -21.92
N SER A 212 17.71 -12.19 -20.99
CA SER A 212 16.81 -12.80 -20.00
C SER A 212 15.84 -11.81 -19.38
N ALA A 213 14.65 -12.31 -19.04
CA ALA A 213 13.71 -11.65 -18.17
C ALA A 213 14.27 -11.44 -16.75
N GLY A 214 13.72 -10.47 -16.05
CA GLY A 214 13.97 -10.32 -14.62
C GLY A 214 13.30 -11.42 -13.81
N SER A 215 13.91 -11.82 -12.70
CA SER A 215 13.31 -12.80 -11.79
C SER A 215 12.14 -12.20 -11.01
N PRO A 216 11.05 -12.94 -10.76
CA PRO A 216 9.95 -12.44 -9.96
C PRO A 216 10.36 -12.25 -8.50
N GLY A 217 9.73 -11.28 -7.82
CA GLY A 217 9.78 -11.18 -6.36
C GLY A 217 9.20 -12.45 -5.73
N VAL A 218 9.78 -12.90 -4.62
CA VAL A 218 9.46 -14.20 -4.02
C VAL A 218 8.70 -14.09 -2.70
N VAL A 219 7.88 -15.10 -2.41
CA VAL A 219 7.09 -15.20 -1.17
C VAL A 219 7.96 -15.46 0.08
N GLY A 220 9.14 -16.06 -0.12
CA GLY A 220 10.12 -16.35 0.93
C GLY A 220 10.93 -15.12 1.33
N PRO A 221 11.63 -15.18 2.48
CA PRO A 221 12.33 -14.04 3.05
C PRO A 221 13.58 -13.62 2.27
N ASP A 222 14.24 -14.56 1.61
CA ASP A 222 15.49 -14.29 0.90
C ASP A 222 15.22 -13.82 -0.53
N GLY A 223 16.01 -12.87 -0.99
CA GLY A 223 15.98 -12.45 -2.39
C GLY A 223 16.58 -13.52 -3.28
N THR A 224 16.22 -13.51 -4.56
CA THR A 224 16.81 -14.43 -5.53
C THR A 224 18.08 -13.86 -6.12
N PRO A 225 19.01 -14.73 -6.57
CA PRO A 225 20.13 -14.29 -7.39
C PRO A 225 19.64 -13.79 -8.76
N SER A 226 20.54 -13.16 -9.54
CA SER A 226 20.25 -12.78 -10.93
C SER A 226 19.87 -14.00 -11.79
N ALA A 227 19.02 -13.77 -12.80
CA ALA A 227 18.19 -14.78 -13.47
C ALA A 227 18.97 -15.92 -14.16
N VAL A 228 20.24 -15.69 -14.51
CA VAL A 228 21.08 -16.68 -15.18
C VAL A 228 22.20 -17.14 -14.24
N PRO A 229 22.36 -18.45 -13.99
CA PRO A 229 23.50 -19.00 -13.28
C PRO A 229 24.74 -18.96 -14.20
N ASP A 230 25.53 -17.90 -14.08
CA ASP A 230 26.83 -17.77 -14.72
C ASP A 230 27.91 -17.41 -13.69
N SER A 231 29.15 -17.24 -14.14
CA SER A 231 30.28 -16.86 -13.28
C SER A 231 30.20 -15.44 -12.71
N HIS A 232 29.14 -14.68 -13.05
CA HIS A 232 28.92 -13.29 -12.67
C HIS A 232 27.57 -13.09 -11.96
N GLN A 233 26.93 -14.18 -11.52
CA GLN A 233 25.65 -14.13 -10.84
C GLN A 233 25.79 -13.36 -9.51
N GLY A 234 25.00 -12.29 -9.35
CA GLY A 234 24.91 -11.63 -8.05
C GLY A 234 23.95 -12.38 -7.15
N SER A 235 24.36 -12.62 -5.92
CA SER A 235 23.55 -13.25 -4.90
C SER A 235 22.39 -12.33 -4.48
N GLY A 236 21.26 -12.94 -4.12
CA GLY A 236 20.20 -12.24 -3.39
C GLY A 236 20.66 -11.89 -1.97
N GLY A 237 19.99 -10.90 -1.38
CA GLY A 237 20.09 -10.58 0.03
C GLY A 237 19.39 -11.64 0.87
N VAL A 238 19.81 -11.73 2.13
CA VAL A 238 19.28 -12.69 3.10
C VAL A 238 18.97 -11.98 4.42
N ALA A 239 18.07 -12.56 5.22
CA ALA A 239 17.78 -12.10 6.58
C ALA A 239 17.47 -10.59 6.70
N GLY A 240 16.77 -10.03 5.71
CA GLY A 240 16.39 -8.61 5.71
C GLY A 240 17.44 -7.68 5.09
N GLY A 241 18.59 -8.20 4.67
CA GLY A 241 19.66 -7.44 4.04
C GLY A 241 19.40 -7.13 2.57
N GLY A 242 19.91 -5.99 2.11
CA GLY A 242 20.09 -5.74 0.68
C GLY A 242 21.04 -6.75 0.06
N ALA A 243 20.85 -7.01 -1.23
CA ALA A 243 21.75 -7.90 -1.96
C ALA A 243 23.15 -7.26 -2.06
N PRO A 244 24.23 -8.04 -1.89
CA PRO A 244 25.58 -7.54 -2.05
C PRO A 244 25.81 -7.07 -3.50
N ALA A 245 26.86 -6.28 -3.70
CA ALA A 245 27.37 -6.06 -5.04
C ALA A 245 27.91 -7.40 -5.57
N ALA A 246 27.60 -7.74 -6.82
CA ALA A 246 28.15 -8.90 -7.48
C ALA A 246 29.69 -8.81 -7.53
N SER A 247 30.34 -9.92 -7.18
CA SER A 247 31.78 -10.01 -6.91
C SER A 247 32.66 -9.96 -8.17
N SER A 248 32.09 -10.09 -9.37
CA SER A 248 32.86 -10.13 -10.61
C SER A 248 33.40 -8.76 -10.97
N THR A 249 34.72 -8.59 -11.11
CA THR A 249 35.36 -7.35 -11.60
C THR A 249 35.41 -7.25 -13.12
N CYS A 250 35.09 -8.33 -13.83
CA CYS A 250 35.13 -8.36 -15.28
C CYS A 250 33.88 -7.74 -15.89
N CYS A 251 34.11 -6.89 -16.90
CA CYS A 251 33.10 -6.24 -17.73
C CYS A 251 32.26 -5.17 -16.99
N GLY A 252 32.42 -3.91 -17.37
CA GLY A 252 31.51 -2.83 -16.94
C GLY A 252 30.07 -3.07 -17.42
N GLY A 253 29.13 -2.26 -16.90
CA GLY A 253 27.70 -2.37 -17.26
C GLY A 253 26.86 -3.23 -16.31
N LYS A 254 27.25 -3.31 -15.04
CA LYS A 254 26.56 -4.12 -14.04
C LYS A 254 25.25 -3.49 -13.61
N GLY A 255 24.27 -4.31 -13.25
CA GLY A 255 23.07 -3.83 -12.56
C GLY A 255 23.41 -3.39 -11.13
N GLY A 256 22.55 -2.57 -10.55
CA GLY A 256 22.55 -2.25 -9.13
C GLY A 256 21.72 -3.26 -8.35
N SER A 257 22.17 -3.64 -7.16
CA SER A 257 21.48 -4.63 -6.34
C SER A 257 20.25 -4.03 -5.66
N GLY A 258 19.25 -4.87 -5.38
CA GLY A 258 18.06 -4.46 -4.64
C GLY A 258 18.34 -4.22 -3.16
N ALA A 259 17.63 -3.28 -2.56
CA ALA A 259 17.67 -3.02 -1.13
C ALA A 259 16.85 -4.04 -0.34
N GLY A 260 17.26 -4.26 0.90
CA GLY A 260 16.48 -4.95 1.92
C GLY A 260 15.88 -3.97 2.92
N TRP A 261 15.15 -4.52 3.88
CA TRP A 261 14.61 -3.81 5.02
C TRP A 261 15.72 -3.13 5.86
N LEU A 262 16.81 -3.86 6.10
CA LEU A 262 17.89 -3.46 7.00
C LEU A 262 18.96 -2.60 6.31
N THR A 263 19.32 -2.95 5.07
CA THR A 263 20.45 -2.33 4.36
C THR A 263 20.12 -2.05 2.90
N GLY A 264 20.75 -1.00 2.36
CA GLY A 264 20.69 -0.73 0.92
C GLY A 264 21.34 -1.85 0.11
N GLY A 265 21.03 -1.90 -1.19
CA GLY A 265 21.68 -2.80 -2.12
C GLY A 265 23.11 -2.38 -2.42
N GLY A 266 23.96 -3.35 -2.70
CA GLY A 266 25.33 -3.09 -3.13
C GLY A 266 25.39 -2.28 -4.43
N ALA A 267 26.15 -1.20 -4.38
CA ALA A 267 26.55 -0.42 -5.54
C ALA A 267 27.82 -1.00 -6.17
N HIS A 268 27.90 -0.98 -7.50
CA HIS A 268 29.09 -1.44 -8.21
C HIS A 268 30.06 -0.31 -8.57
N GLY A 269 29.61 0.95 -8.48
CA GLY A 269 30.38 2.14 -8.86
C GLY A 269 30.73 2.21 -10.35
N GLY A 270 31.08 3.42 -10.80
CA GLY A 270 31.57 3.69 -12.16
C GLY A 270 30.49 4.09 -13.17
N GLY A 271 30.87 4.90 -14.18
CA GLY A 271 29.94 5.61 -15.07
C GLY A 271 29.09 4.77 -16.04
N THR A 272 29.12 3.45 -15.89
CA THR A 272 28.38 2.46 -16.70
C THR A 272 27.48 1.54 -15.86
N SER A 273 27.65 1.52 -14.54
CA SER A 273 26.93 0.60 -13.65
C SER A 273 25.65 1.25 -13.13
N GLY A 274 24.67 0.42 -12.80
CA GLY A 274 23.54 0.82 -11.97
C GLY A 274 23.94 0.93 -10.51
N GLU A 275 23.36 1.91 -9.81
CA GLU A 275 23.50 2.05 -8.36
C GLU A 275 22.52 1.13 -7.64
N GLY A 276 22.89 0.70 -6.43
CA GLY A 276 21.99 -0.08 -5.57
C GLY A 276 20.78 0.74 -5.11
N GLY A 277 19.68 0.06 -4.84
CA GLY A 277 18.52 0.69 -4.19
C GLY A 277 18.82 1.06 -2.74
N ALA A 278 18.14 2.06 -2.20
CA ALA A 278 18.25 2.43 -0.80
C ALA A 278 17.18 1.75 0.07
N SER A 279 17.56 1.39 1.29
CA SER A 279 16.61 0.96 2.33
C SER A 279 15.90 2.17 2.97
N ARG A 280 15.18 1.92 4.07
CA ARG A 280 14.54 2.95 4.89
C ARG A 280 15.43 4.14 5.22
N ALA A 281 16.71 3.90 5.53
CA ALA A 281 17.66 4.96 5.91
C ALA A 281 17.99 5.92 4.75
N GLY A 282 17.86 5.46 3.50
CA GLY A 282 18.00 6.30 2.30
C GLY A 282 16.66 6.62 1.63
N GLY A 283 15.58 6.62 2.42
CA GLY A 283 14.26 7.06 1.98
C GLY A 283 13.60 6.17 0.93
N TRP A 284 13.95 4.88 0.88
CA TRP A 284 13.39 3.91 -0.08
C TRP A 284 13.68 4.23 -1.55
N SER A 285 14.64 5.13 -1.82
CA SER A 285 14.96 5.55 -3.18
C SER A 285 15.42 4.38 -4.04
N GLY A 286 14.97 4.38 -5.29
CA GLY A 286 15.47 3.45 -6.29
C GLY A 286 16.88 3.81 -6.74
N GLY A 287 17.64 2.80 -7.16
CA GLY A 287 18.99 2.94 -7.67
C GLY A 287 19.03 3.78 -8.94
N SER A 288 19.98 4.70 -9.00
CA SER A 288 20.22 5.50 -10.20
C SER A 288 20.78 4.65 -11.34
N SER A 289 20.49 5.07 -12.57
CA SER A 289 21.06 4.51 -13.80
C SER A 289 21.71 5.62 -14.62
N THR A 290 22.46 5.23 -15.65
CA THR A 290 23.10 6.20 -16.56
C THR A 290 22.67 5.95 -18.01
N GLY A 291 22.65 7.00 -18.83
CA GLY A 291 22.25 6.90 -20.25
C GLY A 291 20.80 6.46 -20.40
N GLN A 292 20.56 5.44 -21.24
CA GLN A 292 19.23 4.87 -21.48
C GLN A 292 18.97 3.58 -20.67
N ALA A 293 19.78 3.28 -19.64
CA ALA A 293 19.49 2.18 -18.74
C ALA A 293 18.35 2.54 -17.77
N GLY A 294 17.59 1.55 -17.34
CA GLY A 294 16.41 1.75 -16.50
C GLY A 294 16.76 2.12 -15.06
N ARG A 295 16.07 3.10 -14.47
CA ARG A 295 16.23 3.44 -13.03
C ARG A 295 15.52 2.42 -12.15
N GLY A 296 16.05 2.16 -10.96
CA GLY A 296 15.35 1.35 -9.96
C GLY A 296 14.07 2.03 -9.47
N GLY A 297 13.05 1.24 -9.17
CA GLY A 297 11.79 1.71 -8.61
C GLY A 297 11.92 2.15 -7.15
N PHE A 298 11.12 3.14 -6.74
CA PHE A 298 10.93 3.49 -5.33
C PHE A 298 10.46 2.26 -4.55
N GLY A 299 10.92 2.09 -3.30
CA GLY A 299 10.87 0.81 -2.59
C GLY A 299 12.17 0.02 -2.69
N GLY A 300 13.27 0.68 -3.10
CA GLY A 300 14.62 0.12 -3.05
C GLY A 300 14.98 -0.81 -4.21
N GLY A 301 14.37 -0.67 -5.40
CA GLY A 301 14.83 -1.38 -6.59
C GLY A 301 16.20 -0.87 -7.06
N GLY A 302 17.06 -1.72 -7.59
CA GLY A 302 18.37 -1.33 -8.13
C GLY A 302 18.31 -0.81 -9.56
N GLY A 303 19.27 0.04 -9.96
CA GLY A 303 19.35 0.58 -11.32
C GLY A 303 19.88 -0.43 -12.34
N GLY A 304 19.53 -0.29 -13.61
CA GLY A 304 20.11 -1.05 -14.71
C GLY A 304 21.50 -0.56 -15.11
N GLY A 305 22.33 -1.46 -15.61
CA GLY A 305 23.65 -1.15 -16.17
C GLY A 305 23.59 -0.81 -17.67
N LYS A 306 24.59 -0.06 -18.15
CA LYS A 306 24.82 0.21 -19.58
C LYS A 306 26.23 -0.21 -19.97
N LYS A 307 26.48 -0.59 -21.23
CA LYS A 307 27.85 -0.60 -21.77
C LYS A 307 27.81 -0.44 -23.30
N THR A 308 28.79 0.27 -23.86
CA THR A 308 28.83 0.58 -25.31
C THR A 308 29.31 -0.59 -26.16
N SER A 309 30.11 -1.49 -25.59
CA SER A 309 30.71 -2.65 -26.27
C SER A 309 30.25 -4.00 -25.73
N SER A 310 29.33 -4.04 -24.76
CA SER A 310 28.70 -5.27 -24.28
C SER A 310 27.33 -4.95 -23.67
N PRO A 311 26.47 -5.95 -23.44
CA PRO A 311 25.17 -5.70 -22.85
C PRO A 311 25.28 -5.38 -21.36
N GLY A 312 24.36 -4.56 -20.87
CA GLY A 312 24.21 -4.18 -19.48
C GLY A 312 23.26 -5.09 -18.72
N GLY A 313 23.51 -5.18 -17.42
CA GLY A 313 22.80 -6.04 -16.49
C GLY A 313 21.54 -5.40 -15.89
N GLY A 314 20.51 -6.21 -15.67
CA GLY A 314 19.28 -5.78 -14.99
C GLY A 314 19.48 -5.52 -13.50
N GLY A 315 18.77 -4.53 -12.97
CA GLY A 315 18.79 -4.20 -11.55
C GLY A 315 18.01 -5.20 -10.69
N GLY A 316 18.44 -5.43 -9.45
CA GLY A 316 17.74 -6.31 -8.50
C GLY A 316 16.48 -5.66 -7.90
N GLY A 317 15.45 -6.45 -7.62
CA GLY A 317 14.21 -5.96 -6.99
C GLY A 317 14.40 -5.64 -5.50
N GLY A 318 13.74 -4.60 -4.99
CA GLY A 318 13.73 -4.28 -3.56
C GLY A 318 12.80 -5.20 -2.76
N GLY A 319 12.96 -5.32 -1.45
CA GLY A 319 12.06 -6.17 -0.64
C GLY A 319 12.45 -6.26 0.82
N TYR A 320 11.93 -7.26 1.53
CA TYR A 320 12.45 -7.60 2.86
C TYR A 320 13.93 -7.91 2.76
N SER A 321 14.32 -8.80 1.86
CA SER A 321 15.70 -8.92 1.38
C SER A 321 15.77 -8.50 -0.08
N GLY A 322 16.88 -7.87 -0.48
CA GLY A 322 17.04 -7.38 -1.85
C GLY A 322 17.33 -8.49 -2.86
N GLY A 323 16.95 -8.30 -4.12
CA GLY A 323 17.32 -9.19 -5.23
C GLY A 323 18.73 -8.91 -5.75
N GLY A 324 19.43 -9.96 -6.18
CA GLY A 324 20.79 -9.85 -6.72
C GLY A 324 20.84 -9.12 -8.06
N ALA A 325 21.85 -8.28 -8.26
CA ALA A 325 22.13 -7.71 -9.58
C ALA A 325 23.02 -8.63 -10.42
N SER A 326 23.00 -8.50 -11.74
CA SER A 326 23.99 -9.17 -12.57
C SER A 326 25.35 -8.47 -12.51
N GLY A 327 26.40 -9.26 -12.23
CA GLY A 327 27.77 -8.79 -12.10
C GLY A 327 28.55 -8.67 -13.40
N GLY A 328 27.95 -9.05 -14.52
CA GLY A 328 28.52 -8.92 -15.86
C GLY A 328 27.53 -9.47 -16.90
N GLY A 329 27.39 -8.78 -18.03
CA GLY A 329 26.61 -9.26 -19.18
C GLY A 329 25.11 -8.92 -19.17
N ALA A 330 24.42 -9.52 -20.14
CA ALA A 330 23.04 -9.27 -20.58
C ALA A 330 21.94 -9.84 -19.68
N THR A 331 22.22 -10.11 -18.41
CA THR A 331 21.35 -10.94 -17.57
C THR A 331 20.46 -10.11 -16.64
N GLY A 332 19.22 -10.57 -16.46
CA GLY A 332 18.19 -9.91 -15.67
C GLY A 332 18.46 -10.05 -14.17
N GLY A 333 17.99 -9.07 -13.41
CA GLY A 333 18.14 -9.03 -11.96
C GLY A 333 17.30 -10.09 -11.23
N GLY A 334 17.70 -10.37 -9.99
CA GLY A 334 16.95 -11.16 -9.02
C GLY A 334 15.75 -10.39 -8.46
N GLY A 335 14.74 -11.10 -7.97
CA GLY A 335 13.60 -10.53 -7.27
C GLY A 335 13.86 -10.42 -5.77
N GLY A 336 13.20 -9.46 -5.12
CA GLY A 336 13.26 -9.27 -3.67
C GLY A 336 12.46 -10.31 -2.90
N GLY A 337 12.86 -10.55 -1.66
CA GLY A 337 12.15 -11.39 -0.70
C GLY A 337 10.98 -10.68 -0.01
N SER A 338 10.07 -11.46 0.56
CA SER A 338 8.87 -10.99 1.27
C SER A 338 8.89 -11.43 2.74
N PHE A 339 8.17 -10.71 3.60
CA PHE A 339 8.15 -10.97 5.04
C PHE A 339 6.77 -10.77 5.63
N ALA A 340 6.45 -11.56 6.66
CA ALA A 340 5.35 -11.31 7.58
C ALA A 340 5.89 -11.56 8.99
N ALA A 341 5.56 -10.68 9.94
CA ALA A 341 6.06 -10.79 11.30
C ALA A 341 5.53 -12.06 12.01
N SER A 342 6.24 -12.50 13.04
CA SER A 342 5.97 -13.79 13.71
C SER A 342 4.60 -13.86 14.39
N GLU A 343 4.07 -12.73 14.80
CA GLU A 343 2.76 -12.55 15.42
C GLU A 343 1.61 -12.55 14.40
N ALA A 344 1.93 -12.60 13.10
CA ALA A 344 0.94 -12.67 12.04
C ALA A 344 0.16 -13.98 12.06
N THR A 345 -1.14 -13.90 11.78
CA THR A 345 -1.98 -15.07 11.51
C THR A 345 -2.46 -15.08 10.06
N SER A 346 -2.98 -16.23 9.60
CA SER A 346 -3.53 -16.40 8.26
C SER A 346 -2.61 -15.92 7.12
N VAL A 347 -1.31 -16.22 7.22
CA VAL A 347 -0.31 -15.75 6.25
C VAL A 347 -0.52 -16.43 4.90
N GLN A 348 -0.55 -15.61 3.85
CA GLN A 348 -0.67 -16.05 2.45
C GLN A 348 0.31 -15.27 1.58
N GLY A 349 0.67 -15.82 0.43
CA GLY A 349 1.46 -15.09 -0.55
C GLY A 349 1.70 -15.87 -1.83
N ALA A 350 2.20 -15.17 -2.83
CA ALA A 350 2.51 -15.73 -4.14
C ALA A 350 3.75 -15.04 -4.74
N THR A 351 4.70 -15.84 -5.20
CA THR A 351 5.84 -15.37 -6.02
C THR A 351 5.31 -14.81 -7.33
N GLY A 352 5.73 -13.58 -7.69
CA GLY A 352 5.23 -12.91 -8.90
C GLY A 352 3.71 -12.64 -8.92
N GLY A 353 3.07 -12.59 -7.75
CA GLY A 353 1.62 -12.48 -7.59
C GLY A 353 1.02 -11.09 -7.82
N ASN A 354 1.81 -10.09 -8.23
CA ASN A 354 1.30 -8.79 -8.66
C ASN A 354 1.13 -8.75 -10.19
N GLU A 355 -0.11 -8.59 -10.65
CA GLU A 355 -0.44 -8.42 -12.06
C GLU A 355 -0.28 -6.98 -12.54
N GLN A 356 -0.20 -6.03 -11.61
CA GLN A 356 0.00 -4.62 -11.90
C GLN A 356 1.48 -4.25 -11.90
N PRO A 357 1.90 -3.24 -12.69
CA PRO A 357 3.29 -2.82 -12.75
C PRO A 357 3.76 -2.18 -11.44
N ASP A 358 2.95 -1.30 -10.85
CA ASP A 358 3.23 -0.70 -9.56
C ASP A 358 2.81 -1.61 -8.41
N GLY A 359 3.45 -1.40 -7.27
CA GLY A 359 3.07 -2.02 -6.01
C GLY A 359 1.74 -1.48 -5.51
N ARG A 360 1.23 -2.15 -4.47
CA ARG A 360 0.00 -1.75 -3.80
C ARG A 360 0.05 -2.22 -2.36
N VAL A 361 -0.65 -1.53 -1.47
CA VAL A 361 -0.89 -2.00 -0.11
C VAL A 361 -2.36 -1.78 0.23
N ASP A 362 -2.99 -2.82 0.78
CA ASP A 362 -4.31 -2.74 1.40
C ASP A 362 -4.23 -3.00 2.89
N ILE A 363 -4.92 -2.16 3.65
CA ILE A 363 -5.22 -2.42 5.06
C ILE A 363 -6.73 -2.45 5.22
N ARG A 364 -7.23 -3.57 5.77
CA ARG A 364 -8.66 -3.81 5.97
C ARG A 364 -8.94 -4.26 7.40
N LEU A 365 -9.80 -3.55 8.10
CA LEU A 365 -10.36 -3.99 9.38
C LEU A 365 -11.29 -5.19 9.16
N LEU A 366 -11.05 -6.28 9.87
CA LEU A 366 -11.85 -7.50 9.82
C LEU A 366 -12.88 -7.58 10.94
N GLY A 367 -12.54 -7.07 12.13
CA GLY A 367 -13.40 -7.17 13.31
C GLY A 367 -12.59 -7.05 14.62
N PRO A 368 -13.14 -7.50 15.76
CA PRO A 368 -12.42 -7.53 17.03
C PRO A 368 -11.17 -8.43 16.98
N ALA A 369 -10.27 -8.31 17.96
CA ALA A 369 -9.04 -9.10 18.01
C ALA A 369 -9.26 -10.62 17.86
N SER A 370 -10.37 -11.16 18.36
CA SER A 370 -10.71 -12.58 18.25
C SER A 370 -10.89 -13.07 16.81
N THR A 371 -11.13 -12.18 15.85
CA THR A 371 -11.21 -12.52 14.42
C THR A 371 -9.87 -12.93 13.82
N CYS A 372 -8.75 -12.57 14.47
CA CYS A 372 -7.40 -12.95 14.04
C CYS A 372 -6.92 -14.27 14.67
N ALA A 373 -7.68 -14.85 15.60
CA ALA A 373 -7.34 -16.10 16.30
C ALA A 373 -7.50 -17.34 15.41
#